data_AF-A0A6A6YPA3-F1
#
_entry.id   AF-A0A6A6YPA3-F1
#
_cell.length_a   1.000
_cell.length_b   1.000
_cell.length_c   1.000
_cell.angle_alpha   90.00
_cell.angle_beta   90.00
_cell.angle_gamma   90.00
#
_symmetry.space_group_name_H-M   'P 1'
#
loop_
_entity.id
_entity.type
_entity.pdbx_description
1 polymer ?
#
loop_
_entity_poly.entity_id
_entity_poly.type
_entity_poly.pdbx_seq_one_letter_code
_entity_poly.pdbx_strand_id
1 'polypeptide(L)'
;MADRGRPFQEVSVRSIVGQNGSERFEYDDKPERVSDWRVNLTALSKVHNLYFLACSEEIHVHRPTFPEQRLSSKPLLKLGLPVTRPGLRGYLDPHHPHSANRILLDFLGHEEALLVACDDGDVIGFFVKDILKHEPHDTTVPNDICLVRPFFHTNVAKSAWGLAIHSEARLIAVSANTRKVSVFVLALSPSAESLALDPARSYERKLESADMGDNIPAVHFNNTGSDPKGQWILCSTIAGQVFVWDTHRTPFYAERLSLGFCFGVLHEPTQPAQCTCFDQHGYPHALWNSVFLDPRSFKKTHLIEVTLGTSKVSKSHWFWDISASKLNIPGGQKLLSSPSPRTPAPASATVAVDNNTGVTFNLDSQWMHDDDSLEEEEEIVASDAATGQPRRRFYMQHLISDGGRTSSSNSHCPVLIVAKKDLFLVQPLTSEATSPPVIVLHNPLAQTQSQFPKSRDRMCFFEQIPELGVVIVASSIGRAAVITLTQYNELDDKELPQPVYGFRLDHLLPFPEQEKDGWRRGWMLGIAVSPLQGMLGTEGVRRWRLILYYADHTVLAYEIGKIREPRNRGVEALVI
;
A
#
# COMPACT_ATOMS: atom_id res chain seq x y z
N MET A 1 9.78 -14.23 32.16
CA MET A 1 8.91 -13.13 32.67
C MET A 1 7.57 -13.30 31.98
N ALA A 2 6.50 -13.53 32.74
CA ALA A 2 5.15 -13.66 32.20
C ALA A 2 4.78 -12.34 31.52
N ASP A 3 4.47 -12.42 30.22
CA ASP A 3 3.91 -11.33 29.45
C ASP A 3 2.64 -10.86 30.16
N ARG A 4 2.52 -9.56 30.45
CA ARG A 4 1.27 -9.00 31.00
C ARG A 4 0.25 -9.10 29.88
N GLY A 5 -0.41 -10.25 29.81
CA GLY A 5 -1.11 -10.73 28.63
C GLY A 5 -2.09 -9.71 28.09
N ARG A 6 -1.86 -9.30 26.84
CA ARG A 6 -2.88 -8.62 26.05
C ARG A 6 -4.17 -9.45 26.06
N PRO A 7 -5.35 -8.83 26.07
CA PRO A 7 -6.62 -9.57 26.10
C PRO A 7 -6.94 -10.27 24.76
N PHE A 8 -6.01 -10.26 23.80
CA PHE A 8 -6.22 -10.74 22.45
C PHE A 8 -4.97 -11.38 21.87
N GLN A 9 -5.18 -12.44 21.08
CA GLN A 9 -4.13 -13.22 20.45
C GLN A 9 -3.73 -12.61 19.09
N GLU A 10 -2.45 -12.28 18.92
CA GLU A 10 -1.84 -11.82 17.67
C GLU A 10 -1.95 -12.85 16.55
N VAL A 11 -1.91 -12.39 15.30
CA VAL A 11 -1.52 -13.26 14.18
C VAL A 11 -0.07 -13.74 14.37
N SER A 12 0.23 -14.98 14.00
CA SER A 12 1.61 -15.49 14.03
C SER A 12 2.40 -14.88 12.89
N VAL A 13 3.57 -14.30 13.20
CA VAL A 13 4.55 -13.86 12.21
C VAL A 13 5.91 -14.43 12.61
N ARG A 14 6.56 -15.17 11.71
CA ARG A 14 7.88 -15.77 11.92
C ARG A 14 8.84 -15.33 10.83
N SER A 15 10.04 -14.88 11.18
CA SER A 15 11.08 -14.66 10.18
C SER A 15 11.50 -15.99 9.54
N ILE A 16 11.56 -16.03 8.21
CA ILE A 16 12.05 -17.19 7.45
C ILE A 16 13.50 -16.96 7.05
N VAL A 17 13.79 -15.81 6.42
CA VAL A 17 15.14 -15.50 5.94
C VAL A 17 15.39 -14.00 5.94
N GLY A 18 16.66 -13.63 6.19
CA GLY A 18 17.24 -12.37 5.77
C GLY A 18 18.39 -12.63 4.81
N GLN A 19 18.41 -11.96 3.66
CA GLN A 19 19.47 -12.06 2.65
C GLN A 19 19.98 -10.67 2.36
N ASN A 20 21.24 -10.40 2.68
CA ASN A 20 21.82 -9.09 2.38
C ASN A 20 22.02 -8.97 0.87
N GLY A 21 21.76 -7.80 0.29
CA GLY A 21 22.03 -7.59 -1.12
C GLY A 21 23.50 -7.81 -1.49
N SER A 22 24.44 -7.40 -0.63
CA SER A 22 25.88 -7.62 -0.87
C SER A 22 26.29 -9.09 -0.83
N GLU A 23 25.48 -9.96 -0.21
CA GLU A 23 25.70 -11.42 -0.21
C GLU A 23 25.02 -12.09 -1.41
N ARG A 24 23.97 -11.46 -1.96
CA ARG A 24 23.27 -11.96 -3.14
C ARG A 24 24.06 -11.68 -4.40
N PHE A 25 24.71 -10.53 -4.52
CA PHE A 25 25.41 -10.11 -5.73
C PHE A 25 26.92 -10.19 -5.51
N GLU A 26 27.62 -11.02 -6.30
CA GLU A 26 29.09 -11.08 -6.31
C GLU A 26 29.67 -9.75 -6.82
N TYR A 27 30.94 -9.46 -6.52
CA TYR A 27 31.57 -8.17 -6.83
C TYR A 27 31.48 -7.77 -8.32
N ASP A 28 31.52 -8.76 -9.22
CA ASP A 28 31.44 -8.55 -10.67
C ASP A 28 29.99 -8.54 -11.22
N ASP A 29 29.02 -9.08 -10.47
CA ASP A 29 27.60 -9.11 -10.83
C ASP A 29 26.92 -7.84 -10.27
N LYS A 30 27.02 -6.71 -10.99
CA LYS A 30 26.30 -5.50 -10.59
C LYS A 30 24.79 -5.72 -10.69
N PRO A 31 24.02 -5.46 -9.61
CA PRO A 31 22.57 -5.58 -9.68
C PRO A 31 21.97 -4.55 -10.65
N GLU A 32 20.89 -4.93 -11.31
CA GLU A 32 20.17 -4.05 -12.22
C GLU A 32 19.56 -2.86 -11.47
N ARG A 33 19.50 -1.70 -12.13
CA ARG A 33 18.92 -0.49 -11.54
C ARG A 33 17.43 -0.72 -11.25
N VAL A 34 17.04 -0.51 -10.01
CA VAL A 34 15.61 -0.40 -9.65
C VAL A 34 15.28 1.07 -9.41
N SER A 35 14.20 1.52 -10.03
CA SER A 35 13.77 2.92 -9.94
C SER A 35 13.28 3.24 -8.52
N ASP A 36 13.64 4.42 -8.03
CA ASP A 36 13.21 4.91 -6.74
C ASP A 36 11.92 5.74 -6.85
N TRP A 37 11.39 6.19 -5.71
CA TRP A 37 10.18 7.01 -5.63
C TRP A 37 8.90 6.36 -6.20
N ARG A 38 8.91 5.04 -6.39
CA ARG A 38 7.78 4.27 -6.94
C ARG A 38 6.76 3.85 -5.88
N VAL A 39 5.71 3.12 -6.29
CA VAL A 39 4.62 2.70 -5.39
C VAL A 39 4.77 1.27 -4.88
N ASN A 40 4.81 0.24 -5.75
CA ASN A 40 5.13 -1.14 -5.37
C ASN A 40 5.75 -1.83 -6.58
N LEU A 41 7.04 -2.18 -6.51
CA LEU A 41 7.80 -2.78 -7.61
C LEU A 41 7.96 -4.28 -7.48
N THR A 42 7.24 -4.92 -6.56
CA THR A 42 7.35 -6.35 -6.29
C THR A 42 5.98 -7.01 -6.27
N ALA A 43 5.91 -8.25 -6.76
CA ALA A 43 4.71 -9.06 -6.67
C ALA A 43 5.06 -10.55 -6.55
N LEU A 44 4.17 -11.35 -5.97
CA LEU A 44 4.40 -12.77 -5.74
C LEU A 44 3.19 -13.57 -6.20
N SER A 45 3.42 -14.54 -7.08
CA SER A 45 2.38 -15.39 -7.64
C SER A 45 1.70 -16.21 -6.55
N LYS A 46 0.37 -16.18 -6.58
CA LYS A 46 -0.53 -16.93 -5.70
C LYS A 46 -0.54 -18.42 -6.06
N VAL A 47 -0.19 -18.77 -7.30
CA VAL A 47 -0.33 -20.14 -7.87
C VAL A 47 0.98 -20.78 -8.36
N HIS A 48 1.96 -20.01 -8.84
CA HIS A 48 3.10 -20.54 -9.62
C HIS A 48 4.48 -20.43 -8.93
N ASN A 49 4.54 -20.00 -7.67
CA ASN A 49 5.81 -19.74 -6.96
C ASN A 49 6.80 -18.87 -7.77
N LEU A 50 6.30 -17.82 -8.41
CA LEU A 50 7.11 -16.81 -9.08
C LEU A 50 7.10 -15.51 -8.29
N TYR A 51 8.24 -14.85 -8.22
CA TYR A 51 8.43 -13.52 -7.66
C TYR A 51 8.83 -12.56 -8.77
N PHE A 52 8.12 -11.45 -8.90
CA PHE A 52 8.34 -10.44 -9.93
C PHE A 52 8.96 -9.22 -9.27
N LEU A 53 10.07 -8.73 -9.83
CA LEU A 53 10.73 -7.49 -9.45
C LEU A 53 10.81 -6.60 -10.68
N ALA A 54 10.27 -5.39 -10.62
CA ALA A 54 10.44 -4.42 -11.69
C ALA A 54 11.81 -3.74 -11.57
N CYS A 55 12.63 -3.86 -12.61
CA CYS A 55 13.97 -3.29 -12.73
C CYS A 55 13.97 -2.30 -13.89
N SER A 56 13.73 -1.01 -13.60
CA SER A 56 13.59 0.05 -14.60
C SER A 56 12.59 -0.32 -15.70
N GLU A 57 13.06 -0.75 -16.88
CA GLU A 57 12.27 -1.00 -18.10
C GLU A 57 12.03 -2.50 -18.37
N GLU A 58 12.35 -3.36 -17.41
CA GLU A 58 12.12 -4.81 -17.49
C GLU A 58 11.60 -5.39 -16.17
N ILE A 59 11.05 -6.61 -16.23
CA ILE A 59 10.62 -7.37 -15.05
C ILE A 59 11.54 -8.58 -14.87
N HIS A 60 12.22 -8.65 -13.75
CA HIS A 60 13.00 -9.80 -13.33
C HIS A 60 12.09 -10.80 -12.62
N VAL A 61 11.97 -11.99 -13.21
CA VAL A 61 11.20 -13.10 -12.63
C VAL A 61 12.16 -14.01 -11.88
N HIS A 62 11.90 -14.24 -10.60
CA HIS A 62 12.65 -15.16 -9.74
C HIS A 62 11.74 -16.29 -9.26
N ARG A 63 12.34 -17.40 -8.86
CA ARG A 63 11.66 -18.48 -8.15
C ARG A 63 12.18 -18.56 -6.72
N PRO A 64 11.40 -18.17 -5.71
CA PRO A 64 11.80 -18.33 -4.32
C PRO A 64 12.05 -19.81 -3.99
N THR A 65 13.15 -20.09 -3.28
CA THR A 65 13.44 -21.44 -2.79
C THR A 65 12.43 -21.85 -1.71
N PHE A 66 12.28 -23.15 -1.48
CA PHE A 66 11.49 -23.69 -0.38
C PHE A 66 12.38 -24.57 0.50
N PRO A 67 12.27 -24.47 1.85
CA PRO A 67 11.37 -23.59 2.61
C PRO A 67 11.86 -22.15 2.81
N GLU A 68 13.12 -21.83 2.51
CA GLU A 68 13.81 -20.61 2.97
C GLU A 68 13.36 -19.31 2.26
N GLN A 69 12.60 -19.39 1.16
CA GLN A 69 12.16 -18.23 0.38
C GLN A 69 13.34 -17.37 -0.14
N ARG A 70 14.49 -18.00 -0.42
CA ARG A 70 15.66 -17.29 -0.94
C ARG A 70 15.44 -16.87 -2.39
N LEU A 71 15.98 -15.71 -2.76
CA LEU A 71 15.93 -15.21 -4.14
C LEU A 71 17.35 -15.28 -4.72
N SER A 72 17.47 -15.95 -5.87
CA SER A 72 18.73 -15.99 -6.63
C SER A 72 19.21 -14.59 -7.00
N SER A 73 20.52 -14.47 -7.27
CA SER A 73 21.13 -13.26 -7.81
C SER A 73 20.70 -13.03 -9.26
N LYS A 74 20.70 -14.10 -10.06
CA LYS A 74 20.27 -14.10 -11.46
C LYS A 74 18.78 -14.44 -11.57
N PRO A 75 17.98 -13.67 -12.33
CA PRO A 75 16.58 -14.00 -12.56
C PRO A 75 16.45 -15.29 -13.37
N LEU A 76 15.32 -15.98 -13.19
CA LEU A 76 14.89 -17.10 -14.03
C LEU A 76 14.59 -16.63 -15.46
N LEU A 77 14.01 -15.44 -15.58
CA LEU A 77 13.60 -14.81 -16.83
C LEU A 77 13.65 -13.28 -16.68
N LYS A 78 14.14 -12.58 -17.69
CA LYS A 78 13.99 -11.13 -17.83
C LYS A 78 12.89 -10.84 -18.84
N LEU A 79 11.77 -10.26 -18.41
CA LEU A 79 10.64 -9.92 -19.27
C LEU A 79 10.77 -8.47 -19.72
N GLY A 80 10.87 -8.26 -21.03
CA GLY A 80 10.91 -6.92 -21.62
C GLY A 80 9.53 -6.24 -21.59
N LEU A 81 9.52 -4.95 -21.31
CA LEU A 81 8.30 -4.13 -21.38
C LEU A 81 8.20 -3.48 -22.77
N PRO A 82 7.17 -3.78 -23.57
CA PRO A 82 6.97 -3.13 -24.86
C PRO A 82 6.50 -1.68 -24.68
N VAL A 83 6.97 -0.80 -25.57
CA VAL A 83 6.56 0.60 -25.62
C VAL A 83 5.49 0.80 -26.69
N THR A 84 4.41 1.54 -26.42
CA THR A 84 3.32 1.77 -27.39
C THR A 84 3.77 2.57 -28.62
N ARG A 85 4.70 3.51 -28.44
CA ARG A 85 5.32 4.29 -29.52
C ARG A 85 6.69 4.80 -29.11
N PRO A 86 7.62 4.99 -30.05
CA PRO A 86 8.93 5.55 -29.74
C PRO A 86 8.83 7.01 -29.25
N GLY A 87 9.76 7.42 -28.40
CA GLY A 87 9.92 8.81 -27.97
C GLY A 87 8.87 9.32 -26.97
N LEU A 88 8.19 8.42 -26.26
CA LEU A 88 7.39 8.82 -25.11
C LEU A 88 8.26 9.46 -24.02
N ARG A 89 7.66 10.37 -23.25
CA ARG A 89 8.34 11.10 -22.18
C ARG A 89 7.80 10.64 -20.83
N GLY A 90 8.72 10.37 -19.90
CA GLY A 90 8.44 10.11 -18.50
C GLY A 90 8.12 11.40 -17.76
N TYR A 91 7.56 11.26 -16.57
CA TYR A 91 7.28 12.38 -15.67
C TYR A 91 8.31 12.50 -14.54
N LEU A 92 8.83 11.37 -14.05
CA LEU A 92 9.81 11.29 -12.95
C LEU A 92 11.24 11.23 -13.46
N ASP A 93 11.53 10.33 -14.41
CA ASP A 93 12.89 10.12 -14.93
C ASP A 93 12.89 10.28 -16.45
N PRO A 94 13.27 11.48 -16.96
CA PRO A 94 13.33 11.73 -18.39
C PRO A 94 14.34 10.85 -19.15
N HIS A 95 15.33 10.29 -18.45
CA HIS A 95 16.35 9.42 -19.04
C HIS A 95 15.85 7.98 -19.18
N HIS A 96 14.93 7.56 -18.30
CA HIS A 96 14.33 6.23 -18.31
C HIS A 96 12.80 6.34 -18.27
N PRO A 97 12.20 6.93 -19.32
CA PRO A 97 10.79 7.30 -19.33
C PRO A 97 9.88 6.07 -19.25
N HIS A 98 10.34 4.92 -19.71
CA HIS A 98 9.57 3.66 -19.68
C HIS A 98 9.73 2.89 -18.35
N SER A 99 10.34 3.51 -17.33
CA SER A 99 10.50 2.86 -16.02
C SER A 99 9.16 2.52 -15.39
N ALA A 100 9.05 1.32 -14.83
CA ALA A 100 7.88 0.92 -14.06
C ALA A 100 7.70 1.80 -12.80
N ASN A 101 6.46 2.22 -12.56
CA ASN A 101 6.01 2.92 -11.36
C ASN A 101 5.30 1.99 -10.38
N ARG A 102 4.62 0.96 -10.89
CA ARG A 102 3.90 -0.04 -10.11
C ARG A 102 3.74 -1.33 -10.90
N ILE A 103 3.85 -2.46 -10.21
CA ILE A 103 3.33 -3.73 -10.70
C ILE A 103 2.23 -4.23 -9.78
N LEU A 104 1.25 -4.93 -10.35
CA LEU A 104 0.15 -5.56 -9.63
C LEU A 104 -0.03 -6.97 -10.19
N LEU A 105 -0.11 -7.96 -9.30
CA LEU A 105 -0.40 -9.33 -9.67
C LEU A 105 -1.71 -9.77 -9.02
N ASP A 106 -2.74 -9.99 -9.83
CA ASP A 106 -4.03 -10.46 -9.33
C ASP A 106 -4.78 -11.28 -10.38
N PHE A 107 -5.90 -11.87 -9.99
CA PHE A 107 -6.73 -12.66 -10.89
C PHE A 107 -7.63 -11.78 -11.76
N LEU A 108 -7.51 -11.90 -13.08
CA LEU A 108 -8.47 -11.39 -14.05
C LEU A 108 -9.36 -12.56 -14.53
N GLY A 109 -10.55 -12.67 -13.96
CA GLY A 109 -11.33 -13.91 -14.02
C GLY A 109 -10.60 -15.02 -13.26
N HIS A 110 -10.32 -16.13 -13.93
CA HIS A 110 -9.60 -17.27 -13.33
C HIS A 110 -8.10 -17.28 -13.62
N GLU A 111 -7.61 -16.29 -14.36
CA GLU A 111 -6.23 -16.24 -14.83
C GLU A 111 -5.43 -15.21 -14.03
N GLU A 112 -4.27 -15.60 -13.52
CA GLU A 112 -3.36 -14.67 -12.85
C GLU A 112 -2.73 -13.74 -13.89
N ALA A 113 -2.89 -12.43 -13.69
CA ALA A 113 -2.44 -11.38 -14.58
C ALA A 113 -1.48 -10.43 -13.86
N LEU A 114 -0.31 -10.22 -14.47
CA LEU A 114 0.66 -9.19 -14.10
C LEU A 114 0.34 -7.91 -14.87
N LEU A 115 -0.02 -6.84 -14.17
CA LEU A 115 -0.12 -5.50 -14.72
C LEU A 115 1.11 -4.67 -14.34
N VAL A 116 1.54 -3.82 -15.26
CA VAL A 116 2.66 -2.90 -15.12
C VAL A 116 2.19 -1.52 -15.54
N ALA A 117 2.45 -0.51 -14.72
CA ALA A 117 2.24 0.90 -15.03
C ALA A 117 3.60 1.59 -15.17
N CYS A 118 3.83 2.26 -16.28
CA CYS A 118 5.10 2.92 -16.61
C CYS A 118 5.00 4.45 -16.50
N ASP A 119 6.16 5.09 -16.32
CA ASP A 119 6.27 6.54 -16.12
C ASP A 119 5.96 7.38 -17.37
N ASP A 120 6.01 6.78 -18.54
CA ASP A 120 5.60 7.37 -19.81
C ASP A 120 4.10 7.20 -20.13
N GLY A 121 3.37 6.56 -19.21
CA GLY A 121 1.95 6.30 -19.32
C GLY A 121 1.59 4.99 -20.00
N ASP A 122 2.55 4.16 -20.39
CA ASP A 122 2.23 2.80 -20.85
C ASP A 122 1.71 1.95 -19.69
N VAL A 123 0.73 1.11 -20.02
CA VAL A 123 0.14 0.12 -19.13
C VAL A 123 0.11 -1.20 -19.87
N ILE A 124 0.74 -2.20 -19.28
CA ILE A 124 1.00 -3.48 -19.91
C ILE A 124 0.44 -4.59 -19.02
N GLY A 125 -0.23 -5.58 -19.62
CA GLY A 125 -0.78 -6.74 -18.94
C GLY A 125 -0.33 -8.04 -19.58
N PHE A 126 0.20 -8.94 -18.76
CA PHE A 126 0.61 -10.29 -19.14
C PHE A 126 -0.15 -11.33 -18.33
N PHE A 127 -0.55 -12.44 -18.95
CA PHE A 127 -0.98 -13.60 -18.16
C PHE A 127 0.25 -14.37 -17.70
N VAL A 128 0.27 -14.79 -16.43
CA VAL A 128 1.42 -15.53 -15.87
C VAL A 128 1.64 -16.85 -16.61
N LYS A 129 0.58 -17.52 -17.06
CA LYS A 129 0.68 -18.73 -17.90
C LYS A 129 1.44 -18.50 -19.21
N ASP A 130 1.40 -17.29 -19.77
CA ASP A 130 2.11 -16.98 -21.01
C ASP A 130 3.58 -16.65 -20.74
N ILE A 131 3.89 -16.08 -19.58
CA ILE A 131 5.27 -15.92 -19.10
C ILE A 131 5.91 -17.29 -18.88
N LEU A 132 5.20 -18.23 -18.23
CA LEU A 132 5.69 -19.58 -17.95
C LEU A 132 6.05 -20.40 -19.20
N LYS A 133 5.40 -20.15 -20.34
CA LYS A 133 5.75 -20.80 -21.62
C LYS A 133 7.16 -20.48 -22.10
N HIS A 134 7.74 -19.40 -21.61
CA HIS A 134 9.07 -18.93 -21.96
C HIS A 134 10.11 -19.26 -20.88
N GLU A 135 9.73 -20.06 -19.89
CA GLU A 135 10.67 -20.53 -18.89
C GLU A 135 11.74 -21.44 -19.54
N PRO A 136 13.03 -21.13 -19.38
CA PRO A 136 14.09 -21.92 -19.99
C PRO A 136 14.06 -23.36 -19.45
N HIS A 137 14.10 -24.34 -20.37
CA HIS A 137 14.11 -25.77 -20.03
C HIS A 137 15.51 -26.29 -19.70
N ASP A 138 16.55 -25.50 -19.98
CA ASP A 138 17.95 -25.89 -19.82
C ASP A 138 18.72 -24.84 -19.03
N THR A 139 19.83 -25.24 -18.40
CA THR A 139 20.65 -24.44 -17.47
C THR A 139 21.38 -23.25 -18.10
N THR A 140 21.20 -22.98 -19.39
CA THR A 140 21.72 -21.77 -20.03
C THR A 140 20.93 -20.56 -19.54
N VAL A 141 21.54 -19.82 -18.62
CA VAL A 141 21.03 -18.54 -18.10
C VAL A 141 20.65 -17.63 -19.28
N PRO A 142 19.38 -17.23 -19.44
CA PRO A 142 19.04 -16.23 -20.44
C PRO A 142 19.61 -14.89 -19.99
N ASN A 143 20.72 -14.46 -20.60
CA ASN A 143 21.15 -13.06 -20.50
C ASN A 143 20.22 -12.14 -21.33
N ASP A 144 19.46 -12.72 -22.26
CA ASP A 144 18.63 -11.97 -23.20
C ASP A 144 17.24 -11.66 -22.63
N ILE A 145 16.75 -10.48 -23.00
CA ILE A 145 15.40 -10.02 -22.68
C ILE A 145 14.38 -10.87 -23.45
N CYS A 146 13.45 -11.48 -22.73
CA CYS A 146 12.34 -12.23 -23.28
C CYS A 146 11.15 -11.32 -23.60
N LEU A 147 10.69 -11.36 -24.84
CA LEU A 147 9.50 -10.64 -25.29
C LEU A 147 8.28 -11.56 -25.26
N VAL A 148 7.48 -11.43 -24.21
CA VAL A 148 6.17 -12.09 -24.12
C VAL A 148 5.12 -11.18 -24.73
N ARG A 149 4.16 -11.73 -25.47
CA ARG A 149 3.06 -10.92 -26.02
C ARG A 149 2.10 -10.50 -24.89
N PRO A 150 1.88 -9.20 -24.65
CA PRO A 150 0.88 -8.76 -23.67
C PRO A 150 -0.54 -9.03 -24.16
N PHE A 151 -1.46 -9.34 -23.26
CA PHE A 151 -2.90 -9.41 -23.56
C PHE A 151 -3.55 -8.02 -23.51
N PHE A 152 -2.90 -7.08 -22.82
CA PHE A 152 -3.34 -5.70 -22.63
C PHE A 152 -2.14 -4.77 -22.79
N HIS A 153 -2.23 -3.79 -23.66
CA HIS A 153 -1.18 -2.79 -23.85
C HIS A 153 -1.81 -1.49 -24.35
N THR A 154 -1.77 -0.44 -23.54
CA THR A 154 -2.35 0.87 -23.86
C THR A 154 -1.55 1.99 -23.21
N ASN A 155 -1.64 3.20 -23.76
CA ASN A 155 -1.04 4.39 -23.16
C ASN A 155 -2.14 5.29 -22.58
N VAL A 156 -2.01 5.69 -21.31
CA VAL A 156 -2.96 6.57 -20.59
C VAL A 156 -2.52 8.05 -20.61
N ALA A 157 -1.76 8.43 -21.64
CA ALA A 157 -1.31 9.78 -22.02
C ALA A 157 -0.27 10.45 -21.11
N LYS A 158 -0.24 10.16 -19.81
CA LYS A 158 0.81 10.59 -18.87
C LYS A 158 1.16 9.45 -17.93
N SER A 159 2.27 9.60 -17.20
CA SER A 159 2.74 8.71 -16.13
C SER A 159 1.61 7.99 -15.39
N ALA A 160 1.61 6.66 -15.47
CA ALA A 160 0.63 5.78 -14.88
C ALA A 160 1.08 5.33 -13.48
N TRP A 161 0.14 5.18 -12.55
CA TRP A 161 0.45 4.96 -11.12
C TRP A 161 -0.41 3.89 -10.46
N GLY A 162 -1.72 4.15 -10.31
CA GLY A 162 -2.64 3.23 -9.68
C GLY A 162 -3.07 2.14 -10.64
N LEU A 163 -3.11 0.91 -10.14
CA LEU A 163 -3.56 -0.29 -10.87
C LEU A 163 -4.57 -1.03 -10.00
N ALA A 164 -5.67 -1.47 -10.59
CA ALA A 164 -6.61 -2.42 -9.98
C ALA A 164 -7.20 -3.37 -11.02
N ILE A 165 -7.42 -4.62 -10.61
CA ILE A 165 -8.15 -5.62 -11.38
C ILE A 165 -9.46 -5.89 -10.64
N HIS A 166 -10.59 -5.89 -11.34
CA HIS A 166 -11.81 -6.52 -10.85
C HIS A 166 -11.85 -7.96 -11.36
N SER A 167 -11.78 -8.93 -10.45
CA SER A 167 -11.62 -10.33 -10.86
C SER A 167 -12.86 -10.86 -11.61
N GLU A 168 -14.04 -10.77 -10.99
CA GLU A 168 -15.27 -11.36 -11.54
C GLU A 168 -15.77 -10.61 -12.79
N ALA A 169 -15.87 -9.28 -12.72
CA ALA A 169 -16.27 -8.43 -13.85
C ALA A 169 -15.20 -8.28 -14.96
N ARG A 170 -13.98 -8.80 -14.74
CA ARG A 170 -12.84 -8.73 -15.68
C ARG A 170 -12.55 -7.30 -16.15
N LEU A 171 -12.44 -6.38 -15.20
CA LEU A 171 -12.12 -4.97 -15.44
C LEU A 171 -10.69 -4.67 -15.03
N ILE A 172 -10.08 -3.69 -15.71
CA ILE A 172 -8.81 -3.08 -15.30
C ILE A 172 -9.06 -1.60 -15.07
N ALA A 173 -8.62 -1.06 -13.93
CA ALA A 173 -8.62 0.38 -13.69
C ALA A 173 -7.19 0.88 -13.56
N VAL A 174 -6.93 2.03 -14.19
CA VAL A 174 -5.63 2.70 -14.17
C VAL A 174 -5.83 4.16 -13.83
N SER A 175 -5.05 4.69 -12.90
CA SER A 175 -4.92 6.12 -12.69
C SER A 175 -3.59 6.66 -13.23
N ALA A 176 -3.61 7.93 -13.65
CA ALA A 176 -2.44 8.60 -14.19
C ALA A 176 -2.39 10.08 -13.80
N ASN A 177 -1.24 10.71 -14.01
CA ASN A 177 -1.04 12.15 -13.83
C ASN A 177 -1.91 13.03 -14.76
N THR A 178 -2.75 12.42 -15.61
CA THR A 178 -3.85 13.08 -16.29
C THR A 178 -4.98 13.53 -15.34
N ARG A 179 -4.95 13.07 -14.07
CA ARG A 179 -6.00 13.30 -13.05
C ARG A 179 -7.32 12.61 -13.42
N LYS A 180 -7.22 11.50 -14.16
CA LYS A 180 -8.34 10.70 -14.64
C LYS A 180 -8.08 9.25 -14.26
N VAL A 181 -9.17 8.50 -14.11
CA VAL A 181 -9.12 7.03 -13.98
C VAL A 181 -9.73 6.41 -15.22
N SER A 182 -8.97 5.60 -15.93
CA SER A 182 -9.42 4.83 -17.08
C SER A 182 -9.82 3.43 -16.62
N VAL A 183 -11.07 3.04 -16.86
CA VAL A 183 -11.63 1.71 -16.57
C VAL A 183 -11.83 0.97 -17.89
N PHE A 184 -11.06 -0.09 -18.09
CA PHE A 184 -11.09 -0.93 -19.28
C PHE A 184 -11.97 -2.15 -19.06
N VAL A 185 -12.91 -2.39 -19.99
CA VAL A 185 -13.82 -3.52 -19.95
C VAL A 185 -13.31 -4.61 -20.89
N LEU A 186 -12.74 -5.68 -20.33
CA LEU A 186 -12.19 -6.79 -21.10
C LEU A 186 -13.30 -7.82 -21.38
N ALA A 187 -14.30 -7.43 -22.19
CA ALA A 187 -15.40 -8.32 -22.55
C ALA A 187 -14.90 -9.62 -23.22
N LEU A 188 -15.51 -10.76 -22.88
CA LEU A 188 -15.62 -11.87 -23.83
C LEU A 188 -16.52 -11.36 -24.96
N SER A 189 -16.11 -11.55 -26.22
CA SER A 189 -16.79 -11.12 -27.46
C SER A 189 -18.23 -10.64 -27.27
N PRO A 190 -18.54 -9.33 -27.39
CA PRO A 190 -19.92 -8.87 -27.29
C PRO A 190 -20.78 -9.57 -28.35
N SER A 191 -21.98 -10.03 -27.98
CA SER A 191 -22.94 -10.54 -28.95
C SER A 191 -23.37 -9.40 -29.89
N ALA A 192 -23.69 -9.72 -31.14
CA ALA A 192 -24.15 -8.73 -32.12
C ALA A 192 -25.35 -7.90 -31.63
N GLU A 193 -26.22 -8.49 -30.81
CA GLU A 193 -27.35 -7.80 -30.16
C GLU A 193 -26.88 -6.76 -29.12
N SER A 194 -25.80 -7.04 -28.38
CA SER A 194 -25.25 -6.10 -27.38
C SER A 194 -24.52 -4.90 -27.99
N LEU A 195 -24.00 -5.04 -29.21
CA LEU A 195 -23.42 -3.95 -30.01
C LEU A 195 -24.50 -3.10 -30.69
N ALA A 196 -25.64 -3.70 -31.02
CA ALA A 196 -26.77 -3.02 -31.67
C ALA A 196 -27.57 -2.14 -30.71
N LEU A 197 -27.61 -2.48 -29.42
CA LEU A 197 -28.34 -1.72 -28.38
C LEU A 197 -27.54 -0.56 -27.79
N ASP A 198 -26.21 -0.62 -27.83
CA ASP A 198 -25.34 0.44 -27.31
C ASP A 198 -24.02 0.51 -28.12
N PRO A 199 -24.00 1.28 -29.22
CA PRO A 199 -22.81 1.45 -30.06
C PRO A 199 -21.64 2.15 -29.33
N ALA A 200 -21.90 2.69 -28.13
CA ALA A 200 -20.96 3.47 -27.33
C ALA A 200 -20.36 2.67 -26.16
N ARG A 201 -20.37 1.33 -26.19
CA ARG A 201 -19.49 0.51 -25.35
C ARG A 201 -18.04 0.75 -25.73
N SER A 202 -17.52 1.92 -25.37
CA SER A 202 -16.10 2.18 -25.36
C SER A 202 -15.45 1.11 -24.49
N TYR A 203 -14.44 0.46 -25.04
CA TYR A 203 -13.57 -0.45 -24.32
C TYR A 203 -12.95 0.20 -23.06
N GLU A 204 -12.92 1.54 -23.03
CA GLU A 204 -12.45 2.38 -21.94
C GLU A 204 -13.54 3.36 -21.48
N ARG A 205 -13.83 3.39 -20.18
CA ARG A 205 -14.63 4.45 -19.52
C ARG A 205 -13.69 5.36 -18.73
N LYS A 206 -13.87 6.67 -18.83
CA LYS A 206 -13.05 7.65 -18.07
C LYS A 206 -13.85 8.20 -16.90
N LEU A 207 -13.31 8.05 -15.70
CA LEU A 207 -13.82 8.66 -14.47
C LEU A 207 -13.01 9.94 -14.23
N GLU A 208 -13.69 11.07 -14.30
CA GLU A 208 -13.07 12.38 -14.15
C GLU A 208 -14.06 13.37 -13.52
N SER A 209 -13.57 14.22 -12.64
CA SER A 209 -14.30 15.34 -12.08
C SER A 209 -13.33 16.50 -11.86
N ALA A 210 -13.82 17.75 -12.02
CA ALA A 210 -13.06 18.95 -11.71
C ALA A 210 -12.53 18.95 -10.26
N ASP A 211 -13.27 18.31 -9.34
CA ASP A 211 -12.94 18.22 -7.92
C ASP A 211 -11.72 17.34 -7.63
N MET A 212 -11.36 16.39 -8.51
CA MET A 212 -10.27 15.45 -8.24
C MET A 212 -8.90 16.14 -8.21
N GLY A 213 -8.71 17.17 -9.05
CA GLY A 213 -7.68 18.21 -8.98
C GLY A 213 -6.19 17.82 -9.03
N ASP A 214 -5.83 16.58 -8.68
CA ASP A 214 -4.50 16.21 -8.24
C ASP A 214 -4.11 14.78 -8.65
N ASN A 215 -2.87 14.36 -8.35
CA ASN A 215 -2.40 13.00 -8.65
C ASN A 215 -3.18 11.94 -7.85
N ILE A 216 -3.42 10.79 -8.49
CA ILE A 216 -4.21 9.68 -7.98
C ILE A 216 -3.27 8.46 -7.88
N PRO A 217 -2.56 8.25 -6.77
CA PRO A 217 -1.59 7.15 -6.65
C PRO A 217 -2.23 5.76 -6.55
N ALA A 218 -3.52 5.67 -6.20
CA ALA A 218 -4.20 4.41 -6.00
C ALA A 218 -5.66 4.44 -6.44
N VAL A 219 -6.07 3.33 -7.06
CA VAL A 219 -7.45 3.00 -7.41
C VAL A 219 -7.74 1.58 -6.90
N HIS A 220 -8.97 1.31 -6.49
CA HIS A 220 -9.32 0.01 -5.92
C HIS A 220 -10.79 -0.37 -6.20
N PHE A 221 -11.01 -1.54 -6.79
CA PHE A 221 -12.35 -2.10 -7.01
C PHE A 221 -12.93 -2.75 -5.75
N ASN A 222 -14.24 -2.85 -5.64
CA ASN A 222 -14.88 -3.66 -4.61
C ASN A 222 -14.84 -5.17 -4.94
N ASN A 223 -13.69 -5.82 -4.74
CA ASN A 223 -13.55 -7.28 -4.92
C ASN A 223 -14.02 -8.11 -3.71
N THR A 224 -14.88 -7.58 -2.84
CA THR A 224 -15.36 -8.32 -1.64
C THR A 224 -16.40 -9.39 -1.96
N GLY A 225 -16.75 -9.58 -3.23
CA GLY A 225 -17.83 -10.45 -3.70
C GLY A 225 -19.24 -9.85 -3.54
N SER A 226 -19.37 -8.68 -2.91
CA SER A 226 -20.63 -7.92 -2.86
C SER A 226 -20.90 -7.10 -4.13
N ASP A 227 -19.89 -6.91 -4.97
CA ASP A 227 -19.98 -6.18 -6.23
C ASP A 227 -19.50 -7.03 -7.42
N PRO A 228 -20.23 -8.11 -7.79
CA PRO A 228 -19.83 -8.98 -8.90
C PRO A 228 -19.74 -8.27 -10.26
N LYS A 229 -20.34 -7.08 -10.38
CA LYS A 229 -20.40 -6.29 -11.63
C LYS A 229 -19.27 -5.25 -11.75
N GLY A 230 -18.46 -5.04 -10.73
CA GLY A 230 -17.44 -3.99 -10.71
C GLY A 230 -18.01 -2.59 -10.83
N GLN A 231 -19.13 -2.36 -10.16
CA GLN A 231 -19.80 -1.06 -10.12
C GLN A 231 -19.02 -0.04 -9.27
N TRP A 232 -18.37 -0.46 -8.19
CA TRP A 232 -17.79 0.43 -7.18
C TRP A 232 -16.26 0.47 -7.27
N ILE A 233 -15.74 1.70 -7.35
CA ILE A 233 -14.30 1.95 -7.35
C ILE A 233 -13.96 3.13 -6.44
N LEU A 234 -12.89 2.95 -5.65
CA LEU A 234 -12.28 4.00 -4.83
C LEU A 234 -11.10 4.62 -5.58
N CYS A 235 -10.94 5.93 -5.45
CA CYS A 235 -9.80 6.67 -5.95
C CYS A 235 -9.22 7.53 -4.82
N SER A 236 -7.96 7.32 -4.46
CA SER A 236 -7.24 8.15 -3.49
C SER A 236 -6.43 9.23 -4.20
N THR A 237 -6.46 10.46 -3.69
CA THR A 237 -5.67 11.57 -4.23
C THR A 237 -4.59 12.03 -3.25
N ILE A 238 -3.50 12.59 -3.79
CA ILE A 238 -2.45 13.22 -2.95
C ILE A 238 -2.93 14.51 -2.26
N ALA A 239 -4.09 15.04 -2.66
CA ALA A 239 -4.77 16.16 -2.00
C ALA A 239 -5.51 15.78 -0.71
N GLY A 240 -5.51 14.49 -0.31
CA GLY A 240 -6.15 14.05 0.92
C GLY A 240 -7.61 13.64 0.76
N GLN A 241 -8.03 13.24 -0.44
CA GLN A 241 -9.43 12.95 -0.76
C GLN A 241 -9.61 11.54 -1.29
N VAL A 242 -10.71 10.90 -0.90
CA VAL A 242 -11.19 9.65 -1.48
C VAL A 242 -12.45 9.95 -2.28
N PHE A 243 -12.47 9.51 -3.53
CA PHE A 243 -13.67 9.53 -4.37
C PHE A 243 -14.21 8.12 -4.49
N VAL A 244 -15.51 7.96 -4.20
CA VAL A 244 -16.27 6.73 -4.42
C VAL A 244 -17.04 6.89 -5.71
N TRP A 245 -16.73 6.08 -6.71
CA TRP A 245 -17.36 6.14 -8.02
C TRP A 245 -18.32 4.96 -8.21
N ASP A 246 -19.49 5.28 -8.77
CA ASP A 246 -20.35 4.31 -9.43
C ASP A 246 -20.00 4.33 -10.93
N THR A 247 -19.38 3.27 -11.44
CA THR A 247 -18.90 3.18 -12.84
C THR A 247 -20.04 3.21 -13.87
N HIS A 248 -21.31 3.16 -13.43
CA HIS A 248 -22.49 3.29 -14.28
C HIS A 248 -23.09 4.72 -14.27
N ARG A 249 -22.60 5.63 -13.42
CA ARG A 249 -23.18 6.98 -13.23
C ARG A 249 -22.21 8.12 -13.57
N THR A 250 -21.30 7.89 -14.51
CA THR A 250 -20.43 8.94 -15.04
C THR A 250 -21.25 10.07 -15.67
N PRO A 251 -20.85 11.35 -15.54
CA PRO A 251 -19.54 11.82 -15.07
C PRO A 251 -19.47 12.11 -13.55
N PHE A 252 -20.48 11.75 -12.77
CA PHE A 252 -20.52 12.10 -11.35
C PHE A 252 -19.97 10.97 -10.47
N TYR A 253 -19.15 11.33 -9.47
CA TYR A 253 -18.82 10.41 -8.38
C TYR A 253 -20.04 10.24 -7.47
N ALA A 254 -20.15 9.12 -6.77
CA ALA A 254 -21.22 8.94 -5.79
C ALA A 254 -20.94 9.77 -4.54
N GLU A 255 -19.72 9.65 -4.01
CA GLU A 255 -19.33 10.27 -2.75
C GLU A 255 -17.88 10.77 -2.77
N ARG A 256 -17.59 11.80 -2.00
CA ARG A 256 -16.24 12.28 -1.71
C ARG A 256 -16.04 12.39 -0.21
N LEU A 257 -14.96 11.79 0.26
CA LEU A 257 -14.53 11.82 1.66
C LEU A 257 -13.20 12.56 1.76
N SER A 258 -13.13 13.56 2.62
CA SER A 258 -11.87 14.20 3.04
C SER A 258 -11.72 13.98 4.54
N LEU A 259 -10.61 13.38 4.97
CA LEU A 259 -10.33 13.21 6.39
C LEU A 259 -8.84 13.23 6.66
N GLY A 260 -8.47 13.69 7.86
CA GLY A 260 -7.08 13.78 8.24
C GLY A 260 -6.88 14.49 9.57
N PHE A 261 -5.61 14.77 9.86
CA PHE A 261 -5.17 15.40 11.10
C PHE A 261 -4.25 16.59 10.79
N CYS A 262 -4.75 17.82 10.90
CA CYS A 262 -4.10 19.02 10.37
C CYS A 262 -4.07 20.18 11.37
N PHE A 263 -2.99 20.99 11.33
CA PHE A 263 -2.85 22.21 12.13
C PHE A 263 -3.74 23.36 11.65
N GLY A 264 -4.17 23.33 10.39
CA GLY A 264 -5.02 24.38 9.79
C GLY A 264 -6.49 24.29 10.19
N VAL A 265 -6.89 23.25 10.93
CA VAL A 265 -8.29 23.02 11.32
C VAL A 265 -8.68 23.97 12.44
N LEU A 266 -9.42 25.03 12.11
CA LEU A 266 -9.96 25.99 13.08
C LEU A 266 -11.21 25.45 13.80
N HIS A 267 -12.09 24.78 13.05
CA HIS A 267 -13.33 24.19 13.56
C HIS A 267 -13.53 22.78 12.98
N GLU A 268 -13.82 21.80 13.83
CA GLU A 268 -14.29 20.50 13.36
C GLU A 268 -15.71 20.64 12.80
N PRO A 269 -16.10 19.90 11.74
CA PRO A 269 -15.36 18.83 11.05
C PRO A 269 -14.80 19.26 9.67
N THR A 270 -14.63 20.56 9.41
CA THR A 270 -14.30 21.07 8.07
C THR A 270 -12.83 20.85 7.70
N GLN A 271 -12.58 20.33 6.48
CA GLN A 271 -11.23 20.34 5.89
C GLN A 271 -10.74 21.78 5.80
N PRO A 272 -9.49 22.08 6.23
CA PRO A 272 -8.97 23.43 6.17
C PRO A 272 -8.71 23.83 4.71
N ALA A 273 -9.01 25.09 4.37
CA ALA A 273 -8.77 25.62 3.03
C ALA A 273 -7.27 25.63 2.66
N GLN A 274 -6.39 25.78 3.66
CA GLN A 274 -4.94 25.72 3.51
C GLN A 274 -4.34 24.87 4.64
N CYS A 275 -3.40 24.00 4.27
CA CYS A 275 -2.64 23.21 5.22
C CYS A 275 -1.52 24.06 5.84
N THR A 276 -1.45 24.11 7.17
CA THR A 276 -0.38 24.80 7.92
C THR A 276 0.54 23.82 8.66
N CYS A 277 0.61 22.57 8.18
CA CYS A 277 1.50 21.58 8.79
C CYS A 277 2.97 21.88 8.45
N PHE A 278 3.84 21.75 9.45
CA PHE A 278 5.30 21.93 9.31
C PHE A 278 5.98 21.12 8.19
N ASP A 279 5.35 20.04 7.72
CA ASP A 279 5.84 19.18 6.63
C ASP A 279 4.97 19.34 5.37
N GLN A 280 4.56 20.57 5.02
CA GLN A 280 3.65 20.82 3.91
C GLN A 280 4.20 20.30 2.57
N HIS A 281 5.50 20.48 2.33
CA HIS A 281 6.20 19.99 1.13
C HIS A 281 6.33 18.46 1.09
N GLY A 282 6.20 17.80 2.25
CA GLY A 282 6.14 16.36 2.34
C GLY A 282 4.75 15.78 2.03
N TYR A 283 3.74 16.56 1.66
CA TYR A 283 2.37 16.09 1.42
C TYR A 283 1.77 15.34 2.63
N PRO A 284 1.63 15.99 3.79
CA PRO A 284 1.36 15.34 5.07
C PRO A 284 -0.04 14.72 5.15
N HIS A 285 -0.91 15.07 4.21
CA HIS A 285 -2.28 14.57 4.10
C HIS A 285 -2.51 13.71 2.86
N ALA A 286 -1.48 13.45 2.03
CA ALA A 286 -1.65 12.64 0.84
C ALA A 286 -2.16 11.24 1.19
N LEU A 287 -3.12 10.76 0.40
CA LEU A 287 -3.60 9.40 0.47
C LEU A 287 -2.86 8.55 -0.54
N TRP A 288 -2.31 7.44 -0.05
CA TRP A 288 -1.55 6.47 -0.85
C TRP A 288 -2.35 5.21 -1.14
N ASN A 289 -3.43 4.95 -0.40
CA ASN A 289 -4.38 3.90 -0.71
C ASN A 289 -5.77 4.17 -0.12
N SER A 290 -6.79 3.57 -0.71
CA SER A 290 -8.14 3.41 -0.15
C SER A 290 -8.72 2.08 -0.64
N VAL A 291 -9.20 1.27 0.29
CA VAL A 291 -9.47 -0.15 0.03
C VAL A 291 -10.80 -0.57 0.64
N PHE A 292 -11.65 -1.21 -0.16
CA PHE A 292 -12.80 -1.93 0.36
C PHE A 292 -12.34 -3.19 1.08
N LEU A 293 -12.68 -3.33 2.35
CA LEU A 293 -12.37 -4.53 3.12
C LEU A 293 -13.59 -5.44 3.18
N ASP A 294 -13.39 -6.73 2.91
CA ASP A 294 -14.43 -7.74 3.02
C ASP A 294 -14.87 -7.93 4.48
N PRO A 295 -16.13 -7.65 4.85
CA PRO A 295 -16.67 -7.89 6.19
C PRO A 295 -16.42 -9.30 6.74
N ARG A 296 -16.36 -10.31 5.86
CA ARG A 296 -16.11 -11.71 6.23
C ARG A 296 -14.68 -11.95 6.72
N SER A 297 -13.75 -11.05 6.39
CA SER A 297 -12.35 -11.11 6.82
C SER A 297 -12.15 -10.66 8.28
N PHE A 298 -13.12 -9.96 8.88
CA PHE A 298 -12.99 -9.42 10.22
C PHE A 298 -13.23 -10.49 11.28
N LYS A 299 -12.28 -10.69 12.19
CA LYS A 299 -12.41 -11.64 13.31
C LYS A 299 -13.42 -11.12 14.32
N LYS A 300 -14.44 -11.91 14.64
CA LYS A 300 -15.43 -11.55 15.66
C LYS A 300 -14.80 -11.53 17.05
N THR A 301 -15.14 -10.51 17.82
CA THR A 301 -14.73 -10.32 19.22
C THR A 301 -15.98 -10.04 20.06
N HIS A 302 -15.86 -10.23 21.38
CA HIS A 302 -16.96 -10.02 22.33
C HIS A 302 -16.83 -8.74 23.16
N LEU A 303 -15.71 -8.02 23.03
CA LEU A 303 -15.44 -6.80 23.78
C LEU A 303 -14.89 -5.76 22.83
N ILE A 304 -15.39 -4.52 22.92
CA ILE A 304 -14.94 -3.44 22.05
C ILE A 304 -13.44 -3.14 22.21
N GLU A 305 -12.90 -3.28 23.43
CA GLU A 305 -11.47 -3.07 23.69
C GLU A 305 -10.58 -4.11 23.00
N VAL A 306 -11.09 -5.35 22.84
CA VAL A 306 -10.41 -6.43 22.11
C VAL A 306 -10.41 -6.14 20.61
N THR A 307 -11.49 -5.57 20.08
CA THR A 307 -11.60 -5.10 18.68
C THR A 307 -10.61 -3.97 18.39
N LEU A 308 -10.52 -3.00 19.31
CA LEU A 308 -9.66 -1.84 19.14
C LEU A 308 -8.20 -2.10 19.53
N GLY A 309 -7.93 -3.21 20.24
CA GLY A 309 -6.62 -3.52 20.83
C GLY A 309 -6.21 -2.60 21.99
N THR A 310 -7.13 -1.77 22.46
CA THR A 310 -6.97 -0.79 23.54
C THR A 310 -8.34 -0.36 24.04
N SER A 311 -8.41 0.25 25.22
CA SER A 311 -9.63 0.93 25.67
C SER A 311 -10.04 2.01 24.68
N LYS A 312 -11.36 2.17 24.48
CA LYS A 312 -11.96 3.16 23.57
C LYS A 312 -11.58 4.58 24.01
N VAL A 313 -10.91 5.32 23.13
CA VAL A 313 -10.59 6.75 23.34
C VAL A 313 -11.26 7.58 22.24
N SER A 314 -12.34 8.27 22.59
CA SER A 314 -13.01 9.20 21.65
C SER A 314 -12.26 10.53 21.62
N LYS A 315 -11.80 10.95 20.45
CA LYS A 315 -11.16 12.27 20.26
C LYS A 315 -12.15 13.33 19.80
N SER A 316 -13.18 12.92 19.06
CA SER A 316 -14.32 13.74 18.69
C SER A 316 -15.59 12.87 18.59
N HIS A 317 -16.68 13.45 18.09
CA HIS A 317 -17.90 12.71 17.77
C HIS A 317 -17.70 11.61 16.72
N TRP A 318 -16.66 11.71 15.89
CA TRP A 318 -16.46 10.81 14.75
C TRP A 318 -15.26 9.89 14.92
N PHE A 319 -14.26 10.26 15.72
CA PHE A 319 -12.97 9.56 15.72
C PHE A 319 -12.69 8.80 17.02
N TRP A 320 -12.40 7.51 16.88
CA TRP A 320 -11.83 6.68 17.95
C TRP A 320 -10.35 6.45 17.69
N ASP A 321 -9.52 6.91 18.61
CA ASP A 321 -8.07 6.92 18.47
C ASP A 321 -7.46 5.71 19.18
N ILE A 322 -6.87 4.80 18.40
CA ILE A 322 -6.18 3.61 18.91
C ILE A 322 -4.65 3.75 18.87
N SER A 323 -4.12 4.96 18.67
CA SER A 323 -2.68 5.24 18.48
C SER A 323 -1.79 4.79 19.63
N ALA A 324 -2.30 4.75 20.86
CA ALA A 324 -1.55 4.26 22.01
C ALA A 324 -1.26 2.75 21.92
N SER A 325 -2.11 1.98 21.22
CA SER A 325 -1.98 0.51 21.12
C SER A 325 -0.69 0.07 20.42
N LYS A 326 -0.08 0.90 19.56
CA LYS A 326 1.14 0.57 18.83
C LYS A 326 2.36 0.32 19.73
N LEU A 327 2.35 0.86 20.96
CA LEU A 327 3.42 0.61 21.93
C LEU A 327 3.26 -0.74 22.65
N ASN A 328 2.06 -1.33 22.61
CA ASN A 328 1.72 -2.57 23.31
C ASN A 328 1.98 -3.83 22.48
N ILE A 329 2.51 -3.69 21.26
CA ILE A 329 2.85 -4.85 20.41
C ILE A 329 4.21 -5.45 20.81
N PRO A 330 4.49 -6.71 20.46
CA PRO A 330 5.81 -7.29 20.61
C PRO A 330 6.89 -6.39 19.99
N GLY A 331 7.82 -5.89 20.83
CA GLY A 331 8.88 -5.00 20.38
C GLY A 331 8.49 -3.54 20.12
N GLY A 332 7.21 -3.18 20.25
CA GLY A 332 6.68 -1.83 19.96
C GLY A 332 7.39 -0.72 20.74
N GLN A 333 7.59 -0.90 22.05
CA GLN A 333 8.35 0.06 22.85
C GLN A 333 9.79 0.21 22.35
N LYS A 334 10.47 -0.88 21.97
CA LYS A 334 11.86 -0.81 21.46
C LYS A 334 11.94 -0.08 20.12
N LEU A 335 10.94 -0.27 19.25
CA LEU A 335 10.93 0.25 17.88
C LEU A 335 10.43 1.69 17.78
N LEU A 336 9.49 2.08 18.65
CA LEU A 336 8.71 3.32 18.52
C LEU A 336 8.90 4.32 19.65
N SER A 337 9.51 3.93 20.79
CA SER A 337 9.76 4.91 21.85
C SER A 337 10.84 5.88 21.39
N SER A 338 10.62 7.17 21.64
CA SER A 338 11.64 8.19 21.40
C SER A 338 12.90 7.83 22.19
N PRO A 339 14.12 8.00 21.62
CA PRO A 339 15.32 7.96 22.44
C PRO A 339 15.16 8.98 23.57
N SER A 340 15.41 8.56 24.82
CA SER A 340 15.66 9.51 25.91
C SER A 340 16.70 10.53 25.42
N PRO A 341 16.56 11.84 25.69
CA PRO A 341 17.57 12.82 25.32
C PRO A 341 18.90 12.42 25.98
N ARG A 342 19.79 11.83 25.19
CA ARG A 342 21.17 11.56 25.61
C ARG A 342 21.84 12.91 25.79
N THR A 343 22.36 13.14 26.98
CA THR A 343 23.22 14.26 27.31
C THR A 343 24.34 14.34 26.26
N PRO A 344 24.54 15.48 25.56
CA PRO A 344 25.54 15.57 24.53
C PRO A 344 26.93 15.38 25.13
N ALA A 345 27.68 14.40 24.62
CA ALA A 345 29.10 14.27 24.89
C ALA A 345 29.85 15.43 24.21
N PRO A 346 30.94 15.94 24.83
CA PRO A 346 31.63 17.13 24.31
C PRO A 346 32.28 16.84 22.96
N ALA A 347 32.03 17.73 22.00
CA ALA A 347 32.57 17.67 20.65
C ALA A 347 34.08 17.87 20.65
N SER A 348 34.81 16.99 19.98
CA SER A 348 36.16 17.25 19.49
C SER A 348 36.44 16.32 18.32
N ALA A 349 36.28 16.84 17.09
CA ALA A 349 36.92 16.29 15.91
C ALA A 349 37.07 17.41 14.88
N THR A 350 38.30 17.84 14.71
CA THR A 350 38.78 18.81 13.71
C THR A 350 38.64 18.20 12.31
N VAL A 351 37.95 18.89 11.40
CA VAL A 351 37.83 18.51 9.98
C VAL A 351 38.95 19.20 9.19
N ALA A 352 39.79 18.42 8.51
CA ALA A 352 40.69 18.90 7.48
C ALA A 352 39.95 18.91 6.13
N VAL A 353 40.02 20.04 5.43
CA VAL A 353 39.42 20.26 4.11
C VAL A 353 40.52 20.07 3.06
N ASP A 354 40.28 19.22 2.06
CA ASP A 354 41.04 19.22 0.82
C ASP A 354 40.12 19.55 -0.36
N ASN A 355 40.48 20.63 -1.06
CA ASN A 355 39.84 21.15 -2.26
C ASN A 355 40.53 20.60 -3.50
N ASN A 356 39.81 19.89 -4.37
CA ASN A 356 39.81 20.07 -5.84
C ASN A 356 39.22 18.86 -6.58
N THR A 357 38.14 19.06 -7.33
CA THR A 357 38.15 19.07 -8.81
C THR A 357 36.72 19.27 -9.32
N GLY A 358 36.52 20.32 -10.11
CA GLY A 358 35.23 20.65 -10.71
C GLY A 358 35.07 20.01 -12.10
N VAL A 359 33.83 19.64 -12.41
CA VAL A 359 33.29 19.64 -13.78
C VAL A 359 31.81 20.03 -13.69
N THR A 360 31.47 21.16 -14.30
CA THR A 360 30.12 21.71 -14.44
C THR A 360 29.38 21.04 -15.60
N PHE A 361 28.17 20.54 -15.35
CA PHE A 361 27.17 20.30 -16.39
C PHE A 361 25.94 21.13 -16.06
N ASN A 362 25.61 22.03 -16.99
CA ASN A 362 24.49 22.95 -16.90
C ASN A 362 23.28 22.28 -17.58
N LEU A 363 22.18 22.07 -16.85
CA LEU A 363 20.91 21.61 -17.40
C LEU A 363 19.79 22.48 -16.80
N ASP A 364 19.53 23.61 -17.46
CA ASP A 364 18.38 24.46 -17.17
C ASP A 364 17.08 23.79 -17.66
N SER A 365 16.21 23.46 -16.70
CA SER A 365 14.80 23.90 -16.62
C SER A 365 13.79 22.79 -16.25
N GLN A 366 13.18 23.01 -15.07
CA GLN A 366 11.86 22.57 -14.59
C GLN A 366 11.74 21.12 -14.09
N TRP A 367 12.16 20.93 -12.83
CA TRP A 367 11.38 20.47 -11.66
C TRP A 367 12.37 20.07 -10.55
N MET A 368 13.34 20.95 -10.25
CA MET A 368 14.20 20.85 -9.08
C MET A 368 13.99 22.06 -8.19
N HIS A 369 13.42 21.83 -7.02
CA HIS A 369 13.85 22.49 -5.80
C HIS A 369 13.92 21.41 -4.72
N ASP A 370 14.97 20.59 -4.80
CA ASP A 370 15.59 19.99 -3.63
C ASP A 370 16.83 20.84 -3.34
N ASP A 371 16.66 21.86 -2.51
CA ASP A 371 17.74 22.38 -1.67
C ASP A 371 17.35 22.07 -0.23
N ASP A 372 17.59 20.82 0.19
CA ASP A 372 17.57 20.46 1.61
C ASP A 372 18.87 21.00 2.22
N SER A 373 18.95 22.32 2.38
CA SER A 373 19.90 22.94 3.29
C SER A 373 19.34 22.86 4.71
N LEU A 374 20.14 22.26 5.59
CA LEU A 374 19.88 22.07 7.00
C LEU A 374 19.86 23.43 7.72
N GLU A 375 18.69 24.03 7.91
CA GLU A 375 18.49 25.02 8.96
C GLU A 375 17.23 24.65 9.77
N GLU A 376 17.47 24.28 11.03
CA GLU A 376 16.44 24.19 12.06
C GLU A 376 15.97 25.60 12.40
N GLU A 377 14.87 26.05 11.78
CA GLU A 377 14.14 27.22 12.28
C GLU A 377 12.96 26.73 13.15
N GLU A 378 13.16 26.80 14.47
CA GLU A 378 12.06 26.95 15.43
C GLU A 378 11.45 28.34 15.23
N GLU A 379 10.15 28.47 14.95
CA GLU A 379 9.28 29.48 15.60
C GLU A 379 7.75 29.35 15.31
N ILE A 380 7.02 29.26 16.43
CA ILE A 380 5.73 29.84 16.86
C ILE A 380 4.49 29.86 15.93
N VAL A 381 3.47 29.04 16.29
CA VAL A 381 2.03 29.24 15.97
C VAL A 381 1.18 28.95 17.23
N ALA A 382 -0.02 29.54 17.35
CA ALA A 382 -0.86 29.69 18.55
C ALA A 382 -1.35 28.42 19.29
N SER A 383 -1.90 28.57 20.50
CA SER A 383 -1.42 27.94 21.73
C SER A 383 -2.53 27.15 22.53
N ASP A 384 -2.21 25.99 23.15
CA ASP A 384 -3.09 25.25 24.10
C ASP A 384 -3.12 25.93 25.48
N ALA A 385 -4.27 26.06 26.14
CA ALA A 385 -4.46 26.92 27.32
C ALA A 385 -3.65 26.51 28.58
N ALA A 386 -3.01 25.34 28.57
CA ALA A 386 -2.10 24.88 29.63
C ALA A 386 -0.60 24.96 29.27
N THR A 387 -0.23 25.03 27.97
CA THR A 387 1.17 24.89 27.51
C THR A 387 1.57 25.77 26.34
N GLY A 388 0.64 26.45 25.68
CA GLY A 388 0.97 27.44 24.68
C GLY A 388 1.37 26.91 23.28
N GLN A 389 1.02 25.69 22.88
CA GLN A 389 1.38 25.15 21.54
C GLN A 389 0.18 24.81 20.64
N PRO A 390 0.30 24.94 19.31
CA PRO A 390 -0.75 24.56 18.36
C PRO A 390 -0.87 23.04 18.38
N ARG A 391 -2.10 22.54 18.27
CA ARG A 391 -2.37 21.11 18.13
C ARG A 391 -3.11 20.87 16.85
N ARG A 392 -2.66 19.87 16.09
CA ARG A 392 -3.43 19.31 14.98
C ARG A 392 -4.80 18.87 15.51
N ARG A 393 -5.84 19.03 14.69
CA ARG A 393 -7.19 18.53 14.97
C ARG A 393 -7.65 17.63 13.84
N PHE A 394 -8.60 16.74 14.14
CA PHE A 394 -9.19 15.89 13.14
C PHE A 394 -10.19 16.68 12.30
N TYR A 395 -10.33 16.33 11.03
CA TYR A 395 -11.40 16.81 10.18
C TYR A 395 -12.01 15.65 9.41
N MET A 396 -13.30 15.78 9.07
CA MET A 396 -14.04 14.83 8.26
C MET A 396 -15.10 15.58 7.46
N GLN A 397 -14.92 15.64 6.15
CA GLN A 397 -15.91 16.17 5.23
C GLN A 397 -16.43 15.03 4.36
N HIS A 398 -17.74 14.84 4.36
CA HIS A 398 -18.43 13.91 3.47
C HIS A 398 -19.33 14.72 2.55
N LEU A 399 -19.13 14.56 1.24
CA LEU A 399 -19.93 15.20 0.22
C LEU A 399 -20.53 14.13 -0.67
N ILE A 400 -21.83 14.22 -0.91
CA ILE A 400 -22.56 13.38 -1.87
C ILE A 400 -22.78 14.23 -3.11
N SER A 401 -22.46 13.70 -4.29
CA SER A 401 -22.63 14.46 -5.53
C SER A 401 -24.11 14.69 -5.84
N ASP A 402 -24.43 15.89 -6.34
CA ASP A 402 -25.80 16.32 -6.62
C ASP A 402 -26.32 15.68 -7.92
N GLY A 403 -26.90 14.48 -7.78
CA GLY A 403 -27.46 13.68 -8.88
C GLY A 403 -28.89 13.19 -8.64
N GLY A 404 -29.60 13.75 -7.65
CA GLY A 404 -31.05 13.56 -7.45
C GLY A 404 -31.54 12.20 -6.97
N ARG A 405 -30.68 11.25 -6.53
CA ARG A 405 -31.10 10.01 -5.85
C ARG A 405 -30.15 9.69 -4.70
N THR A 406 -30.74 9.17 -3.62
CA THR A 406 -30.18 8.76 -2.32
C THR A 406 -28.70 8.35 -2.33
N SER A 407 -28.01 8.70 -1.24
CA SER A 407 -26.70 8.13 -0.87
C SER A 407 -26.63 6.67 -1.28
N SER A 408 -25.53 6.27 -1.92
CA SER A 408 -25.31 4.88 -2.31
C SER A 408 -25.09 4.02 -1.07
N SER A 409 -26.15 3.76 -0.31
CA SER A 409 -26.18 2.97 0.93
C SER A 409 -25.92 1.47 0.73
N ASN A 410 -25.41 1.06 -0.43
CA ASN A 410 -25.18 -0.35 -0.76
C ASN A 410 -23.69 -0.74 -0.81
N SER A 411 -22.74 0.15 -0.51
CA SER A 411 -21.39 -0.31 -0.16
C SER A 411 -21.39 -0.76 1.30
N HIS A 412 -21.79 -2.00 1.55
CA HIS A 412 -21.79 -2.64 2.87
C HIS A 412 -20.38 -2.93 3.42
N CYS A 413 -19.33 -2.43 2.77
CA CYS A 413 -17.94 -2.73 3.10
C CYS A 413 -17.30 -1.57 3.88
N PRO A 414 -16.59 -1.86 5.00
CA PRO A 414 -15.73 -0.88 5.62
C PRO A 414 -14.59 -0.49 4.67
N VAL A 415 -14.17 0.76 4.71
CA VAL A 415 -13.11 1.30 3.86
C VAL A 415 -11.89 1.64 4.72
N LEU A 416 -10.74 1.05 4.40
CA LEU A 416 -9.46 1.44 4.98
C LEU A 416 -8.81 2.50 4.10
N ILE A 417 -8.46 3.63 4.69
CA ILE A 417 -7.76 4.73 4.05
C ILE A 417 -6.35 4.79 4.61
N VAL A 418 -5.37 4.76 3.70
CA VAL A 418 -3.94 4.81 4.01
C VAL A 418 -3.42 6.18 3.60
N ALA A 419 -3.28 7.07 4.59
CA ALA A 419 -2.64 8.37 4.40
C ALA A 419 -1.12 8.26 4.55
N LYS A 420 -0.38 9.36 4.31
CA LYS A 420 1.08 9.39 4.46
C LYS A 420 1.55 8.81 5.80
N LYS A 421 0.90 9.21 6.90
CA LYS A 421 1.26 8.82 8.27
C LYS A 421 0.13 8.14 9.04
N ASP A 422 -1.10 8.14 8.52
CA ASP A 422 -2.28 7.76 9.30
C ASP A 422 -3.08 6.66 8.61
N LEU A 423 -3.69 5.80 9.43
CA LEU A 423 -4.68 4.83 8.97
C LEU A 423 -6.05 5.20 9.52
N PHE A 424 -7.06 5.17 8.65
CA PHE A 424 -8.45 5.42 9.00
C PHE A 424 -9.33 4.27 8.52
N LEU A 425 -10.11 3.67 9.41
CA LEU A 425 -11.14 2.72 9.04
C LEU A 425 -12.50 3.39 9.14
N VAL A 426 -13.08 3.66 7.98
CA VAL A 426 -14.43 4.18 7.83
C VAL A 426 -15.40 2.99 7.85
N GLN A 427 -16.38 3.04 8.75
CA GLN A 427 -17.43 2.02 8.82
C GLN A 427 -18.27 2.04 7.53
N PRO A 428 -18.95 0.94 7.18
CA PRO A 428 -19.97 0.99 6.15
C PRO A 428 -20.99 2.08 6.47
N LEU A 429 -21.34 2.87 5.46
CA LEU A 429 -22.36 3.90 5.61
C LEU A 429 -23.73 3.21 5.73
N THR A 430 -24.38 3.35 6.87
CA THR A 430 -25.75 2.89 7.08
C THR A 430 -26.71 4.07 7.02
N SER A 431 -27.94 3.81 6.60
CA SER A 431 -28.98 4.82 6.42
C SER A 431 -29.60 5.34 7.73
N GLU A 432 -29.12 4.91 8.91
CA GLU A 432 -29.79 5.19 10.18
C GLU A 432 -28.94 6.01 11.16
N ALA A 433 -29.56 7.10 11.63
CA ALA A 433 -29.40 7.99 12.80
C ALA A 433 -28.07 8.11 13.60
N THR A 434 -27.19 7.12 13.63
CA THR A 434 -25.91 7.16 14.36
C THR A 434 -24.75 7.32 13.39
N SER A 435 -24.08 8.47 13.44
CA SER A 435 -22.79 8.71 12.83
C SER A 435 -21.75 7.67 13.26
N PRO A 436 -21.37 6.70 12.41
CA PRO A 436 -20.53 5.60 12.85
C PRO A 436 -19.07 6.08 13.03
N PRO A 437 -18.32 5.49 14.00
CA PRO A 437 -16.99 5.99 14.34
C PRO A 437 -15.93 5.58 13.32
N VAL A 438 -15.10 6.54 12.90
CA VAL A 438 -13.87 6.29 12.18
C VAL A 438 -12.79 5.86 13.17
N ILE A 439 -12.23 4.66 12.98
CA ILE A 439 -11.12 4.16 13.81
C ILE A 439 -9.80 4.68 13.25
N VAL A 440 -8.96 5.30 14.08
CA VAL A 440 -7.72 5.96 13.66
C VAL A 440 -6.50 5.37 14.34
N LEU A 441 -5.46 5.10 13.56
CA LEU A 441 -4.13 4.78 14.06
C LEU A 441 -3.10 5.77 13.50
N HIS A 442 -2.64 6.69 14.34
CA HIS A 442 -1.69 7.75 13.99
C HIS A 442 -0.26 7.22 13.99
N ASN A 443 0.44 7.43 12.88
CA ASN A 443 1.85 7.10 12.68
C ASN A 443 2.21 5.67 13.15
N PRO A 444 1.59 4.62 12.59
CA PRO A 444 1.81 3.24 13.03
C PRO A 444 3.24 2.76 12.78
N LEU A 445 3.89 3.32 11.75
CA LEU A 445 5.25 3.00 11.35
C LEU A 445 6.28 4.01 11.87
N ALA A 446 5.97 4.77 12.94
CA ALA A 446 6.81 5.85 13.42
C ALA A 446 8.28 5.45 13.47
N GLN A 447 9.12 6.18 12.75
CA GLN A 447 10.52 5.84 12.55
C GLN A 447 11.31 7.12 12.24
N THR A 448 12.56 7.16 12.68
CA THR A 448 13.45 8.28 12.44
C THR A 448 14.55 7.83 11.49
N GLN A 449 14.49 8.28 10.24
CA GLN A 449 15.57 8.13 9.27
C GLN A 449 15.84 9.49 8.63
N SER A 450 16.59 10.33 9.36
CA SER A 450 16.96 11.67 8.92
C SER A 450 17.77 11.69 7.64
N GLN A 451 18.40 10.56 7.28
CA GLN A 451 19.11 10.38 6.02
C GLN A 451 18.21 10.40 4.77
N PHE A 452 16.88 10.36 4.93
CA PHE A 452 15.93 10.31 3.82
C PHE A 452 15.01 11.55 3.80
N PRO A 453 14.75 12.13 2.61
CA PRO A 453 13.79 13.23 2.47
C PRO A 453 12.44 12.92 3.11
N LYS A 454 11.82 13.88 3.79
CA LYS A 454 10.51 13.68 4.45
C LYS A 454 9.42 13.27 3.46
N SER A 455 9.53 13.73 2.22
CA SER A 455 8.62 13.41 1.12
C SER A 455 8.62 11.92 0.76
N ARG A 456 9.62 11.17 1.21
CA ARG A 456 9.83 9.75 0.94
C ARG A 456 9.32 8.83 2.04
N ASP A 457 8.97 9.35 3.20
CA ASP A 457 8.24 8.60 4.23
C ASP A 457 6.75 8.54 3.87
N ARG A 458 6.38 7.54 3.07
CA ARG A 458 5.03 7.38 2.52
C ARG A 458 4.57 5.95 2.70
N MET A 459 3.42 5.75 3.33
CA MET A 459 2.77 4.44 3.40
C MET A 459 2.16 4.05 2.05
N CYS A 460 3.01 3.76 1.05
CA CYS A 460 2.60 3.51 -0.33
C CYS A 460 2.48 2.02 -0.69
N PHE A 461 2.89 1.12 0.19
CA PHE A 461 2.72 -0.32 0.01
C PHE A 461 1.52 -0.83 0.80
N PHE A 462 0.66 -1.61 0.15
CA PHE A 462 -0.51 -2.22 0.77
C PHE A 462 -0.75 -3.60 0.17
N GLU A 463 -1.01 -4.58 1.02
CA GLU A 463 -1.47 -5.93 0.64
C GLU A 463 -2.53 -6.44 1.62
N GLN A 464 -3.51 -7.19 1.13
CA GLN A 464 -4.53 -7.83 1.97
C GLN A 464 -4.40 -9.35 1.90
N ILE A 465 -4.57 -10.00 3.05
CA ILE A 465 -4.72 -11.45 3.18
C ILE A 465 -6.10 -11.73 3.79
N PRO A 466 -7.18 -11.77 2.99
CA PRO A 466 -8.56 -11.86 3.48
C PRO A 466 -8.80 -13.07 4.39
N GLU A 467 -8.20 -14.19 4.03
CA GLU A 467 -8.37 -15.50 4.69
C GLU A 467 -7.80 -15.55 6.11
N LEU A 468 -6.81 -14.70 6.40
CA LEU A 468 -6.23 -14.51 7.72
C LEU A 468 -6.89 -13.34 8.48
N GLY A 469 -7.67 -12.52 7.78
CA GLY A 469 -8.19 -11.25 8.30
C GLY A 469 -7.06 -10.27 8.58
N VAL A 470 -6.08 -10.18 7.67
CA VAL A 470 -4.87 -9.38 7.84
C VAL A 470 -4.72 -8.40 6.69
N VAL A 471 -4.25 -7.19 7.00
CA VAL A 471 -3.72 -6.24 6.02
C VAL A 471 -2.28 -5.92 6.38
N ILE A 472 -1.49 -5.59 5.37
CA ILE A 472 -0.10 -5.19 5.50
C ILE A 472 0.03 -3.79 4.90
N VAL A 473 0.58 -2.87 5.69
CA VAL A 473 0.87 -1.50 5.24
C VAL A 473 2.35 -1.26 5.45
N ALA A 474 3.07 -0.78 4.44
CA ALA A 474 4.49 -0.46 4.59
C ALA A 474 4.86 0.90 4.02
N SER A 475 5.90 1.49 4.60
CA SER A 475 6.47 2.77 4.17
C SER A 475 7.71 2.55 3.29
N SER A 476 7.90 3.42 2.30
CA SER A 476 9.11 3.45 1.45
C SER A 476 10.42 3.64 2.21
N ILE A 477 10.38 4.11 3.46
CA ILE A 477 11.57 4.17 4.34
C ILE A 477 11.75 2.92 5.23
N GLY A 478 11.00 1.85 4.96
CA GLY A 478 11.50 0.51 5.22
C GLY A 478 10.82 -0.31 6.31
N ARG A 479 9.77 0.22 6.98
CA ARG A 479 8.96 -0.56 7.93
C ARG A 479 7.65 -1.03 7.32
N ALA A 480 7.16 -2.18 7.79
CA ALA A 480 5.85 -2.73 7.49
C ALA A 480 5.07 -3.06 8.78
N ALA A 481 3.78 -2.82 8.76
CA ALA A 481 2.83 -3.14 9.82
C ALA A 481 1.99 -4.35 9.39
N VAL A 482 1.90 -5.35 10.25
CA VAL A 482 0.96 -6.46 10.12
C VAL A 482 -0.23 -6.18 11.02
N ILE A 483 -1.40 -5.99 10.41
CA ILE A 483 -2.61 -5.49 11.09
C ILE A 483 -3.71 -6.53 10.97
N THR A 484 -4.30 -6.92 12.11
CA THR A 484 -5.47 -7.82 12.12
C THR A 484 -6.76 -7.01 12.07
N LEU A 485 -7.70 -7.45 11.23
CA LEU A 485 -9.06 -6.95 11.10
C LEU A 485 -9.98 -7.64 12.12
N THR A 486 -10.79 -6.87 12.83
CA THR A 486 -11.68 -7.37 13.90
C THR A 486 -13.04 -6.69 13.88
N GLN A 487 -14.08 -7.37 14.32
CA GLN A 487 -15.43 -6.79 14.41
C GLN A 487 -16.04 -7.10 15.78
N TYR A 488 -16.69 -6.09 16.35
CA TYR A 488 -17.53 -6.22 17.52
C TYR A 488 -18.99 -6.27 17.09
N ASN A 489 -19.74 -7.20 17.67
CA ASN A 489 -21.18 -7.29 17.49
C ASN A 489 -21.82 -7.74 18.80
N GLU A 490 -22.48 -6.82 19.50
CA GLU A 490 -23.24 -7.12 20.71
C GLU A 490 -24.70 -6.71 20.50
N LEU A 491 -25.58 -7.71 20.52
CA LEU A 491 -27.00 -7.57 20.16
C LEU A 491 -27.77 -6.61 21.09
N ASP A 492 -27.25 -6.37 22.30
CA ASP A 492 -27.91 -5.56 23.33
C ASP A 492 -27.33 -4.14 23.45
N ASP A 493 -26.21 -3.82 22.78
CA ASP A 493 -25.63 -2.47 22.76
C ASP A 493 -26.27 -1.63 21.65
N LYS A 494 -27.36 -0.95 22.01
CA LYS A 494 -28.14 -0.06 21.13
C LYS A 494 -27.48 1.30 20.88
N GLU A 495 -26.37 1.62 21.56
CA GLU A 495 -25.70 2.91 21.40
C GLU A 495 -24.72 2.94 20.22
N LEU A 496 -24.30 1.77 19.74
CA LEU A 496 -23.29 1.64 18.68
C LEU A 496 -23.88 1.07 17.38
N PRO A 497 -23.35 1.49 16.21
CA PRO A 497 -23.68 0.87 14.94
C PRO A 497 -23.15 -0.56 14.92
N GLN A 498 -24.03 -1.56 14.75
CA GLN A 498 -23.63 -2.97 14.76
C GLN A 498 -23.58 -3.53 13.32
N PRO A 499 -22.53 -4.29 12.95
CA PRO A 499 -21.28 -4.49 13.70
C PRO A 499 -20.37 -3.25 13.62
N VAL A 500 -19.57 -3.04 14.69
CA VAL A 500 -18.45 -2.08 14.65
C VAL A 500 -17.21 -2.78 14.13
N TYR A 501 -16.67 -2.32 13.01
CA TYR A 501 -15.40 -2.78 12.48
C TYR A 501 -14.24 -2.03 13.12
N GLY A 502 -13.17 -2.74 13.43
CA GLY A 502 -11.91 -2.20 13.91
C GLY A 502 -10.72 -2.95 13.35
N PHE A 503 -9.54 -2.43 13.62
CA PHE A 503 -8.28 -3.09 13.30
C PHE A 503 -7.30 -2.85 14.44
N ARG A 504 -6.26 -3.67 14.49
CA ARG A 504 -5.21 -3.55 15.50
C ARG A 504 -3.86 -3.90 14.92
N LEU A 505 -2.82 -3.20 15.36
CA LEU A 505 -1.45 -3.52 15.01
C LEU A 505 -1.00 -4.75 15.80
N ASP A 506 -0.60 -5.81 15.10
CA ASP A 506 -0.08 -7.03 15.75
C ASP A 506 1.44 -7.08 15.71
N HIS A 507 2.08 -6.74 14.58
CA HIS A 507 3.54 -6.75 14.43
C HIS A 507 4.07 -5.56 13.62
N LEU A 508 5.30 -5.17 13.93
CA LEU A 508 6.13 -4.32 13.09
C LEU A 508 7.31 -5.10 12.55
N LEU A 509 7.58 -4.90 11.26
CA LEU A 509 8.67 -5.51 10.53
C LEU A 509 9.58 -4.41 9.95
N PRO A 510 10.91 -4.61 9.92
CA PRO A 510 11.63 -5.74 10.50
C PRO A 510 11.49 -5.81 12.03
N PHE A 511 11.70 -6.99 12.61
CA PHE A 511 11.64 -7.16 14.06
C PHE A 511 12.72 -6.33 14.77
N PRO A 512 12.57 -6.02 16.07
CA PRO A 512 13.56 -5.23 16.82
C PRO A 512 14.99 -5.77 16.72
N GLU A 513 15.15 -7.08 16.74
CA GLU A 513 16.45 -7.74 16.61
C GLU A 513 17.03 -7.54 15.20
N GLN A 514 16.20 -7.60 14.16
CA GLN A 514 16.62 -7.33 12.78
C GLN A 514 16.97 -5.85 12.54
N GLU A 515 16.23 -4.94 13.18
CA GLU A 515 16.56 -3.51 13.17
C GLU A 515 17.90 -3.25 13.86
N LYS A 516 18.15 -3.90 15.00
CA LYS A 516 19.42 -3.82 15.72
C LYS A 516 20.60 -4.34 14.90
N ASP A 517 20.41 -5.43 14.17
CA ASP A 517 21.42 -6.02 13.29
C ASP A 517 21.60 -5.23 11.97
N GLY A 518 20.83 -4.16 11.79
CA GLY A 518 20.96 -3.27 10.64
C GLY A 518 20.50 -3.90 9.34
N TRP A 519 19.45 -4.73 9.36
CA TRP A 519 18.84 -5.30 8.15
C TRP A 519 18.08 -4.26 7.30
N ARG A 520 17.73 -3.11 7.88
CA ARG A 520 17.06 -2.00 7.20
C ARG A 520 18.08 -0.90 6.87
N ARG A 521 18.79 -1.05 5.75
CA ARG A 521 19.85 -0.10 5.31
C ARG A 521 19.41 0.85 4.20
N GLY A 522 18.36 0.50 3.47
CA GLY A 522 17.87 1.26 2.33
C GLY A 522 16.38 1.47 2.35
N TRP A 523 15.94 2.07 1.26
CA TRP A 523 14.56 2.27 0.87
C TRP A 523 13.90 0.92 0.64
N MET A 524 12.64 0.77 1.01
CA MET A 524 11.86 -0.37 0.54
C MET A 524 11.31 -0.05 -0.85
N LEU A 525 11.42 -1.00 -1.76
CA LEU A 525 10.94 -0.90 -3.15
C LEU A 525 9.59 -1.59 -3.35
N GLY A 526 9.27 -2.54 -2.47
CA GLY A 526 8.02 -3.25 -2.53
C GLY A 526 7.81 -4.25 -1.41
N ILE A 527 6.56 -4.65 -1.27
CA ILE A 527 6.13 -5.81 -0.50
C ILE A 527 5.37 -6.74 -1.41
N ALA A 528 5.50 -8.04 -1.17
CA ALA A 528 4.72 -9.04 -1.91
C ALA A 528 4.22 -10.13 -0.96
N VAL A 529 2.95 -10.52 -1.13
CA VAL A 529 2.34 -11.61 -0.36
C VAL A 529 1.83 -12.70 -1.29
N SER A 530 1.93 -13.94 -0.83
CA SER A 530 1.21 -15.06 -1.44
C SER A 530 0.99 -16.16 -0.39
N PRO A 531 0.10 -17.12 -0.64
CA PRO A 531 0.11 -18.38 0.10
C PRO A 531 1.51 -18.99 0.04
N LEU A 532 1.93 -19.64 1.13
CA LEU A 532 3.15 -20.44 1.11
C LEU A 532 3.00 -21.56 0.07
N GLN A 533 4.10 -22.02 -0.54
CA GLN A 533 4.03 -22.99 -1.64
C GLN A 533 3.16 -24.21 -1.26
N GLY A 534 2.20 -24.54 -2.13
CA GLY A 534 1.25 -25.65 -1.92
C GLY A 534 0.09 -25.38 -0.96
N MET A 535 -0.05 -24.17 -0.40
CA MET A 535 -1.11 -23.85 0.57
C MET A 535 -2.38 -23.23 -0.04
N LEU A 536 -2.35 -22.77 -1.30
CA LEU A 536 -3.52 -22.16 -1.94
C LEU A 536 -4.67 -23.19 -2.03
N GLY A 537 -5.87 -22.80 -1.62
CA GLY A 537 -7.08 -23.63 -1.71
C GLY A 537 -7.12 -24.82 -0.74
N THR A 538 -6.09 -25.04 0.09
CA THR A 538 -6.08 -26.13 1.07
C THR A 538 -7.04 -25.87 2.23
N GLU A 539 -7.72 -26.93 2.68
CA GLU A 539 -8.50 -26.95 3.93
C GLU A 539 -7.54 -27.14 5.12
N GLY A 540 -7.51 -26.21 6.08
CA GLY A 540 -6.65 -26.31 7.26
C GLY A 540 -5.92 -25.02 7.66
N VAL A 541 -4.78 -25.15 8.33
CA VAL A 541 -3.97 -24.02 8.82
C VAL A 541 -3.27 -23.34 7.63
N ARG A 542 -3.89 -22.29 7.12
CA ARG A 542 -3.34 -21.50 6.01
C ARG A 542 -2.15 -20.68 6.47
N ARG A 543 -1.02 -20.86 5.77
CA ARG A 543 0.21 -20.09 5.95
C ARG A 543 0.47 -19.28 4.69
N TRP A 544 0.86 -18.04 4.92
CA TRP A 544 1.19 -17.07 3.91
C TRP A 544 2.65 -16.65 4.08
N ARG A 545 3.23 -16.13 3.01
CA ARG A 545 4.56 -15.53 3.05
C ARG A 545 4.47 -14.07 2.66
N LEU A 546 5.26 -13.25 3.34
CA LEU A 546 5.49 -11.85 3.03
C LEU A 546 6.96 -11.69 2.69
N ILE A 547 7.28 -11.05 1.58
CA ILE A 547 8.64 -10.67 1.20
C ILE A 547 8.72 -9.14 1.17
N LEU A 548 9.69 -8.58 1.90
CA LEU A 548 10.09 -7.18 1.85
C LEU A 548 11.36 -7.08 1.01
N TYR A 549 11.38 -6.17 0.04
CA TYR A 549 12.53 -5.96 -0.84
C TYR A 549 13.05 -4.53 -0.72
N TYR A 550 14.34 -4.39 -0.48
CA TYR A 550 15.00 -3.10 -0.29
C TYR A 550 15.88 -2.71 -1.48
N ALA A 551 16.16 -1.41 -1.62
CA ALA A 551 16.91 -0.83 -2.73
C ALA A 551 18.39 -1.22 -2.76
N ASP A 552 18.95 -1.66 -1.63
CA ASP A 552 20.25 -2.32 -1.58
C ASP A 552 20.18 -3.80 -2.00
N HIS A 553 19.04 -4.25 -2.52
CA HIS A 553 18.71 -5.64 -2.86
C HIS A 553 18.64 -6.61 -1.65
N THR A 554 18.59 -6.08 -0.43
CA THR A 554 18.30 -6.87 0.76
C THR A 554 16.86 -7.40 0.71
N VAL A 555 16.68 -8.65 1.13
CA VAL A 555 15.39 -9.35 1.13
C VAL A 555 15.11 -9.90 2.51
N LEU A 556 13.94 -9.58 3.07
CA LEU A 556 13.45 -10.18 4.31
C LEU A 556 12.15 -10.93 4.02
N ALA A 557 12.10 -12.22 4.35
CA ALA A 557 10.90 -13.04 4.20
C ALA A 557 10.34 -13.49 5.55
N TYR A 558 9.01 -13.50 5.64
CA TYR A 558 8.26 -13.84 6.84
C TYR A 558 7.14 -14.82 6.50
N GLU A 559 6.86 -15.75 7.42
CA GLU A 559 5.66 -16.58 7.42
C GLU A 559 4.58 -15.89 8.27
N ILE A 560 3.36 -15.81 7.75
CA ILE A 560 2.19 -15.25 8.44
C ILE A 560 1.11 -16.33 8.50
N GLY A 561 0.51 -16.54 9.67
CA GLY A 561 -0.54 -17.57 9.83
C GLY A 561 -1.36 -17.42 11.11
N LYS A 562 -2.46 -18.16 11.20
CA LYS A 562 -3.24 -18.26 12.44
C LYS A 562 -2.43 -19.06 13.47
N ILE A 563 -2.44 -18.64 14.73
CA ILE A 563 -1.84 -19.42 15.82
C ILE A 563 -2.62 -20.73 15.96
N ARG A 564 -1.89 -21.86 16.06
CA ARG A 564 -2.51 -23.15 16.39
C ARG A 564 -3.05 -23.09 17.82
N GLU A 565 -4.36 -23.21 18.00
CA GLU A 565 -4.90 -23.43 19.34
C GLU A 565 -4.30 -24.72 19.93
N PRO A 566 -3.96 -24.78 21.24
CA PRO A 566 -3.38 -25.98 21.87
C PRO A 566 -4.33 -27.20 21.92
N ARG A 567 -5.49 -27.17 21.26
CA ARG A 567 -6.47 -28.26 21.21
C ARG A 567 -6.38 -29.03 19.90
N ASN A 568 -5.23 -29.69 19.72
CA ASN A 568 -5.11 -31.00 19.09
C ASN A 568 -3.63 -31.35 19.01
N ARG A 569 -3.08 -31.88 20.12
CA ARG A 569 -1.93 -32.79 20.06
C ARG A 569 -2.41 -34.10 19.41
N GLY A 570 -2.70 -34.06 18.12
CA GLY A 570 -2.95 -35.23 17.29
C GLY A 570 -1.69 -35.52 16.49
N VAL A 571 -0.98 -36.57 16.90
CA VAL A 571 0.05 -37.42 16.22
C VAL A 571 1.16 -36.77 15.36
N GLU A 572 1.04 -35.57 14.82
CA GLU A 572 2.06 -34.94 13.96
C GLU A 572 3.20 -34.22 14.72
N ALA A 573 3.12 -34.15 16.05
CA ALA A 573 4.23 -33.68 16.90
C ALA A 573 5.31 -34.75 17.16
N LEU A 574 5.26 -35.87 16.43
CA LEU A 574 6.19 -36.99 16.52
C LEU A 574 6.82 -37.29 15.17
N VAL A 575 7.46 -36.31 14.54
CA VAL A 575 8.57 -36.59 13.62
C VAL A 575 9.64 -35.52 13.89
N ILE A 576 10.77 -35.99 14.41
CA ILE A 576 12.01 -35.24 14.64
C ILE A 576 12.61 -34.81 13.31
#